data_AF-A0A0N0AQN5-F1
#
_entry.id   AF-A0A0N0AQN5-F1
#
_cell.length_a   1.000
_cell.length_b   1.000
_cell.length_c   1.000
_cell.angle_alpha   90.00
_cell.angle_beta   90.00
_cell.angle_gamma   90.00
#
_symmetry.space_group_name_H-M   'P 1'
#
loop_
_entity.id
_entity.type
_entity.pdbx_description
1 polymer ?
#
loop_
_entity_poly.entity_id
_entity_poly.type
_entity_poly.pdbx_seq_one_letter_code
_entity_poly.pdbx_strand_id
1 'polypeptide(L)'
;MVDPDSGVAPWRQVRDQLLHLMRVGELPVGALLPSIRQLARDLGLSVGTVARVYRELETAGLLHTARRAGTVVAAVPQPETDVATALDDAATHYVLAAKALGVNSHHAVQAVLHAYRNGG
;
A
#
# COMPACT_ATOMS: atom_id res chain seq x y z
N MET A 1 15.52 5.50 -4.86
CA MET A 1 16.68 5.94 -4.07
C MET A 1 16.27 5.79 -2.61
N VAL A 2 17.02 5.02 -1.83
CA VAL A 2 16.73 4.80 -0.40
C VAL A 2 17.41 5.93 0.37
N ASP A 3 16.66 6.62 1.23
CA ASP A 3 17.12 7.73 2.07
C ASP A 3 17.21 7.28 3.54
N PRO A 4 18.42 6.99 4.05
CA PRO A 4 18.62 6.56 5.43
C PRO A 4 18.20 7.59 6.49
N ASP A 5 18.10 8.87 6.14
CA ASP A 5 17.88 9.98 7.08
C ASP A 5 16.40 10.40 7.21
N SER A 6 15.51 9.79 6.42
CA SER A 6 14.06 10.07 6.42
C SER A 6 13.31 9.62 7.69
N GLY A 7 13.96 8.93 8.63
CA GLY A 7 13.32 8.29 9.79
C GLY A 7 12.48 7.05 9.45
N VAL A 8 12.31 6.72 8.17
CA VAL A 8 11.61 5.51 7.69
C VAL A 8 12.63 4.38 7.52
N ALA A 9 12.34 3.20 8.07
CA ALA A 9 13.24 2.06 7.95
C ALA A 9 13.55 1.73 6.47
N PRO A 10 14.83 1.54 6.07
CA PRO A 10 15.24 1.37 4.66
C PRO A 10 14.47 0.29 3.89
N TRP A 11 14.13 -0.82 4.54
CA TRP A 11 13.35 -1.89 3.92
C TRP A 11 11.96 -1.42 3.48
N ARG A 12 11.31 -0.53 4.24
CA ARG A 12 9.97 -0.02 3.92
C ARG A 12 10.02 0.86 2.69
N GLN A 13 11.05 1.70 2.57
CA GLN A 13 11.24 2.54 1.39
C GLN A 13 11.45 1.72 0.12
N VAL A 14 12.24 0.64 0.18
CA VAL A 14 12.42 -0.28 -0.96
C VAL A 14 11.11 -0.95 -1.33
N ARG A 15 10.35 -1.42 -0.34
CA ARG A 15 9.04 -2.02 -0.57
C ARG A 15 8.10 -1.04 -1.26
N ASP A 16 7.97 0.17 -0.72
CA ASP A 16 7.05 1.18 -1.23
C ASP A 16 7.45 1.65 -2.64
N GLN A 17 8.75 1.71 -2.93
CA GLN A 17 9.26 1.98 -4.28
C GLN A 17 8.90 0.85 -5.26
N LEU A 18 9.06 -0.42 -4.90
CA LEU A 18 8.63 -1.54 -5.75
C LEU A 18 7.12 -1.52 -5.99
N LEU A 19 6.33 -1.27 -4.95
CA LEU A 19 4.86 -1.13 -5.07
C LEU A 19 4.47 0.03 -5.99
N HIS A 20 5.20 1.14 -5.94
CA HIS A 20 4.98 2.27 -6.84
C HIS A 20 5.27 1.88 -8.30
N LEU A 21 6.43 1.27 -8.56
CA LEU A 21 6.82 0.82 -9.91
C LEU A 21 5.80 -0.16 -10.51
N MET A 22 5.27 -1.07 -9.71
CA MET A 22 4.19 -1.97 -10.14
C MET A 22 2.91 -1.21 -10.49
N ARG A 23 2.52 -0.23 -9.66
CA ARG A 23 1.29 0.58 -9.86
C ARG A 23 1.36 1.46 -11.11
N VAL A 24 2.51 2.06 -11.39
CA VAL A 24 2.70 2.92 -12.58
C VAL A 24 3.03 2.10 -13.85
N GLY A 25 3.13 0.78 -13.73
CA GLY A 25 3.34 -0.13 -14.87
C GLY A 25 4.80 -0.27 -15.33
N GLU A 26 5.76 0.36 -14.64
CA GLU A 26 7.20 0.19 -14.92
C GLU A 26 7.70 -1.20 -14.50
N LEU A 27 7.01 -1.86 -13.58
CA LEU A 27 7.24 -3.26 -13.22
C LEU A 27 5.95 -4.08 -13.45
N PRO A 28 5.63 -4.43 -14.71
CA PRO A 28 4.36 -5.08 -15.05
C PRO A 28 4.31 -6.53 -14.56
N VAL A 29 3.10 -7.11 -14.52
CA VAL A 29 2.92 -8.55 -14.23
C VAL A 29 3.73 -9.39 -15.21
N GLY A 30 4.44 -10.38 -14.69
CA GLY A 30 5.38 -11.24 -15.42
C GLY A 30 6.80 -10.67 -15.52
N ALA A 31 7.04 -9.41 -15.14
CA ALA A 31 8.38 -8.83 -15.15
C ALA A 31 9.30 -9.56 -14.15
N LEU A 32 10.53 -9.83 -14.59
CA LEU A 32 11.56 -10.45 -13.77
C LEU A 32 12.23 -9.41 -12.87
N LEU A 33 12.25 -9.65 -11.56
CA LEU A 33 12.99 -8.81 -10.63
C LEU A 33 14.47 -9.18 -10.59
N PRO A 34 15.35 -8.23 -10.26
CA PRO A 34 16.74 -8.53 -9.92
C PRO A 34 16.81 -9.57 -8.81
N SER A 35 17.91 -10.34 -8.77
CA SER A 35 18.15 -11.22 -7.61
C SER A 35 18.31 -10.40 -6.33
N ILE A 36 17.94 -10.98 -5.18
CA ILE A 36 18.11 -10.34 -3.85
C ILE A 36 19.55 -9.82 -3.68
N ARG A 37 20.56 -10.59 -4.11
CA ARG A 37 21.97 -10.19 -4.00
C ARG A 37 22.33 -9.03 -4.92
N GLN A 38 21.75 -8.97 -6.11
CA GLN A 38 21.97 -7.86 -7.04
C GLN A 38 21.34 -6.59 -6.50
N LEU A 39 20.05 -6.63 -6.15
CA LEU A 39 19.35 -5.46 -5.63
C LEU A 39 19.97 -4.94 -4.31
N ALA A 40 20.45 -5.85 -3.44
CA ALA A 40 21.17 -5.47 -2.23
C ALA A 40 22.44 -4.67 -2.53
N ARG A 41 23.22 -5.08 -3.55
CA ARG A 41 24.42 -4.33 -3.98
C ARG A 41 24.04 -2.98 -4.58
N ASP A 42 23.06 -2.97 -5.48
CA ASP A 42 22.65 -1.76 -6.20
C ASP A 42 22.11 -0.68 -5.26
N LEU A 43 21.49 -1.09 -4.15
CA LEU A 43 20.93 -0.19 -3.13
C LEU A 43 21.86 0.03 -1.92
N GLY A 44 23.01 -0.63 -1.84
CA GLY A 44 23.88 -0.57 -0.65
C GLY A 44 23.24 -1.12 0.63
N LEU A 45 22.32 -2.08 0.52
CA LEU A 45 21.58 -2.66 1.64
C LEU A 45 22.04 -4.08 1.97
N SER A 46 21.74 -4.53 3.19
CA SER A 46 21.98 -5.93 3.55
C SER A 46 21.09 -6.88 2.73
N VAL A 47 21.63 -8.06 2.41
CA VAL A 47 20.86 -9.14 1.75
C VAL A 47 19.61 -9.49 2.56
N GLY A 48 19.69 -9.48 3.89
CA GLY A 48 18.56 -9.77 4.78
C GLY A 48 17.43 -8.73 4.67
N THR A 49 17.78 -7.46 4.48
CA THR A 49 16.83 -6.35 4.27
C THR A 49 16.02 -6.56 3.00
N VAL A 50 16.71 -6.83 1.88
CA VAL A 50 16.05 -7.06 0.58
C VAL A 50 15.26 -8.37 0.60
N ALA A 51 15.81 -9.42 1.20
CA ALA A 51 15.11 -10.70 1.33
C ALA A 51 13.80 -10.56 2.12
N ARG A 52 13.78 -9.70 3.16
CA ARG A 52 12.55 -9.38 3.89
C ARG A 52 11.51 -8.73 2.97
N VAL A 53 11.90 -7.73 2.19
CA VAL A 53 10.98 -7.05 1.26
C VAL A 53 10.38 -8.04 0.26
N TYR A 54 11.20 -8.90 -0.35
CA TYR A 54 10.71 -9.90 -1.31
C TYR A 54 9.72 -10.86 -0.66
N ARG A 55 10.02 -11.34 0.56
CA ARG A 55 9.10 -12.21 1.31
C ARG A 55 7.78 -11.54 1.65
N GLU A 56 7.78 -10.27 2.05
CA GLU A 56 6.56 -9.53 2.35
C GLU A 56 5.69 -9.37 1.09
N LEU A 57 6.30 -9.01 -0.04
CA LEU A 57 5.57 -8.87 -1.31
C LEU A 57 5.09 -10.21 -1.87
N GLU A 58 5.85 -11.29 -1.68
CA GLU A 58 5.44 -12.66 -2.04
C GLU A 58 4.28 -13.14 -1.15
N THR A 59 4.32 -12.82 0.15
CA THR A 59 3.23 -13.13 1.10
C THR A 59 1.96 -12.34 0.75
N ALA A 60 2.10 -11.11 0.24
CA ALA A 60 1.01 -10.30 -0.27
C ALA A 60 0.50 -10.77 -1.66
N GLY A 61 1.09 -11.82 -2.25
CA GLY A 61 0.71 -12.34 -3.57
C GLY A 61 1.14 -11.45 -4.74
N LEU A 62 1.98 -10.44 -4.50
CA LEU A 62 2.45 -9.50 -5.52
C LEU A 62 3.67 -10.02 -6.27
N LEU A 63 4.45 -10.89 -5.64
CA LEU A 63 5.59 -11.58 -6.24
C LEU A 63 5.38 -13.09 -6.22
N HIS A 64 6.04 -13.78 -7.14
CA HIS A 64 6.16 -15.23 -7.16
C HIS A 64 7.59 -15.65 -7.48
N THR A 65 8.19 -16.50 -6.63
CA THR A 65 9.53 -17.03 -6.86
C THR A 65 9.49 -18.47 -7.37
N ALA A 66 10.05 -18.69 -8.57
CA ALA A 66 10.24 -20.02 -9.14
C ALA A 66 11.72 -20.43 -9.11
N ARG A 67 12.00 -21.65 -8.62
CA ARG A 67 13.36 -22.18 -8.35
C ARG A 67 14.39 -22.00 -9.47
N ARG A 68 13.96 -21.93 -10.74
CA ARG A 68 14.83 -21.80 -11.92
C ARG A 68 14.58 -20.56 -12.76
N ALA A 69 13.48 -19.83 -12.53
CA ALA A 69 13.10 -18.68 -13.35
C ALA A 69 13.32 -17.34 -12.62
N GLY A 70 13.65 -17.36 -11.33
CA GLY A 70 13.81 -16.14 -10.52
C GLY A 70 12.49 -15.69 -9.90
N THR A 71 12.44 -14.44 -9.48
CA THR A 71 11.26 -13.82 -8.85
C THR A 71 10.59 -12.93 -9.87
N VAL A 72 9.29 -13.12 -10.10
CA VAL A 72 8.49 -12.34 -11.05
C VAL A 72 7.36 -11.60 -10.34
N VAL A 73 6.88 -10.51 -10.93
CA VAL A 73 5.63 -9.86 -10.50
C VAL A 73 4.45 -10.78 -10.83
N ALA A 74 3.66 -11.10 -9.82
CA ALA A 74 2.48 -11.96 -9.93
C ALA A 74 1.18 -11.16 -10.04
N ALA A 75 1.11 -9.98 -9.42
CA ALA A 75 -0.06 -9.11 -9.42
C ALA A 75 0.34 -7.65 -9.25
N VAL A 76 -0.55 -6.75 -9.67
CA VAL A 76 -0.42 -5.31 -9.38
C VAL A 76 -1.03 -5.05 -8.00
N PRO A 77 -0.37 -4.25 -7.14
CA PRO A 77 -0.97 -3.83 -5.88
C PRO A 77 -2.28 -3.12 -6.17
N GLN A 78 -3.38 -3.65 -5.65
CA GLN A 78 -4.58 -2.84 -5.51
C GLN A 78 -4.20 -1.64 -4.62
N PRO A 79 -4.74 -0.44 -4.88
CA PRO A 79 -4.56 0.65 -3.95
C PRO A 79 -5.02 0.14 -2.58
N GLU A 80 -4.07 0.01 -1.65
CA GLU A 80 -4.37 -0.06 -0.23
C GLU A 80 -5.06 1.27 0.03
N THR A 81 -6.40 1.27 0.11
CA THR A 81 -7.14 2.50 0.36
C THR A 81 -6.61 3.02 1.69
N ASP A 82 -5.85 4.11 1.65
CA ASP A 82 -5.39 4.76 2.88
C ASP A 82 -6.63 5.05 3.72
N VAL A 83 -6.52 4.84 5.04
CA VAL A 83 -7.63 5.06 5.97
C VAL A 83 -8.20 6.46 5.78
N ALA A 84 -7.36 7.46 5.46
CA ALA A 84 -7.81 8.80 5.13
C ALA A 84 -8.71 8.84 3.89
N THR A 85 -8.32 8.20 2.79
CA THR A 85 -9.12 8.12 1.55
C THR A 85 -10.41 7.33 1.77
N ALA A 86 -10.33 6.19 2.47
CA ALA A 86 -11.50 5.38 2.81
C ALA A 86 -12.50 6.17 3.67
N LEU A 87 -11.97 6.98 4.60
CA LEU A 87 -12.77 7.83 5.46
C LEU A 87 -13.42 8.98 4.68
N ASP A 88 -12.70 9.60 3.75
CA ASP A 88 -13.24 10.65 2.87
C ASP A 88 -14.36 10.11 1.96
N ASP A 89 -14.19 8.90 1.41
CA ASP A 89 -15.22 8.22 0.61
C ASP A 89 -16.45 7.91 1.47
N ALA A 90 -16.25 7.38 2.67
CA ALA A 90 -17.33 7.10 3.62
C ALA A 90 -18.06 8.38 4.04
N ALA A 91 -17.32 9.46 4.31
CA ALA A 91 -17.88 10.76 4.63
C ALA A 91 -18.71 11.32 3.47
N THR A 92 -18.24 11.16 2.22
CA THR A 92 -18.96 11.56 1.02
C THR A 92 -20.29 10.83 0.90
N HIS A 93 -20.28 9.50 1.04
CA HIS A 93 -21.51 8.70 1.03
C HIS A 93 -22.49 9.10 2.14
N TYR A 94 -21.98 9.34 3.35
CA TYR A 94 -22.79 9.80 4.47
C TYR A 94 -23.46 11.15 4.19
N VAL A 95 -22.72 12.12 3.67
CA VAL A 95 -23.25 13.46 3.33
C VAL A 95 -24.32 13.38 2.26
N LEU A 96 -24.15 12.52 1.25
CA LEU A 96 -25.17 12.30 0.22
C LEU A 96 -26.48 11.76 0.82
N ALA A 97 -26.39 10.78 1.73
CA ALA A 97 -27.54 10.25 2.44
C ALA A 97 -28.22 11.31 3.32
N ALA A 98 -27.44 12.09 4.07
CA ALA A 98 -27.98 13.16 4.92
C ALA A 98 -28.70 14.25 4.09
N LYS A 99 -28.13 14.63 2.94
CA LYS A 99 -28.76 15.58 2.01
C LYS A 99 -30.06 15.04 1.43
N ALA A 100 -30.11 13.76 1.05
CA ALA A 100 -31.32 13.13 0.55
C ALA A 100 -32.46 13.12 1.59
N LEU A 101 -32.11 13.11 2.89
CA LEU A 101 -33.05 13.22 4.01
C LEU A 101 -33.39 14.68 4.38
N GLY A 102 -32.85 15.68 3.68
CA GLY A 102 -33.07 17.10 3.98
C GLY A 102 -32.36 17.59 5.25
N VAL A 103 -31.36 16.86 5.74
CA VAL A 103 -30.64 17.16 6.98
C VAL A 103 -29.54 18.19 6.71
N ASN A 104 -29.49 19.23 7.55
CA ASN A 104 -28.41 20.23 7.48
C ASN A 104 -27.09 19.68 8.05
N SER A 105 -25.98 20.37 7.79
CA SER A 105 -24.64 19.94 8.22
C SER A 105 -24.52 19.79 9.75
N HIS A 106 -25.16 20.67 10.53
CA HIS A 106 -25.11 20.60 11.99
C HIS A 106 -25.76 19.32 12.51
N HIS A 107 -26.96 18.98 12.04
CA HIS A 107 -27.66 17.75 12.42
C HIS A 107 -26.95 16.48 11.92
N ALA A 108 -26.35 16.52 10.72
CA ALA A 108 -25.57 15.40 10.20
C ALA A 108 -24.35 15.10 11.10
N VAL A 109 -23.59 16.13 11.47
CA VAL A 109 -22.46 15.96 12.39
C VAL A 109 -22.92 15.43 13.76
N GLN A 110 -24.03 15.94 14.30
CA GLN A 110 -24.57 15.44 15.57
C GLN A 110 -24.98 13.97 15.51
N ALA A 111 -25.53 13.49 14.39
CA ALA A 111 -25.90 12.09 14.22
C ALA A 111 -24.68 11.16 14.22
N VAL A 112 -23.59 11.54 13.55
CA VAL A 112 -22.31 10.78 13.57
C VAL A 112 -21.75 10.74 15.00
N LEU A 113 -21.70 11.88 15.68
CA LEU A 113 -21.22 11.96 17.06
C LEU A 113 -22.07 11.12 18.03
N HIS A 114 -23.38 11.06 17.81
CA HIS A 114 -24.28 10.21 18.59
C HIS A 114 -24.03 8.71 18.33
N ALA A 115 -23.81 8.30 17.07
CA ALA A 115 -23.47 6.93 16.72
C ALA A 115 -22.17 6.45 17.40
N TYR A 116 -21.13 7.29 17.43
CA TYR A 116 -19.88 6.97 18.14
C TYR A 116 -20.05 6.78 19.65
N ARG A 117 -20.93 7.56 20.29
CA ARG A 117 -21.16 7.46 21.74
C ARG A 117 -21.97 6.25 22.15
N ASN A 118 -22.81 5.74 21.25
CA ASN A 118 -23.73 4.64 21.55
C ASN A 118 -23.18 3.26 21.13
N GLY A 119 -21.96 3.22 20.58
CA GLY A 119 -21.30 2.01 20.11
C GLY A 119 -21.81 1.59 18.74
N GLY A 120 -20.95 1.71 17.74
CA GLY A 120 -21.08 0.97 16.47
C GLY A 120 -20.70 -0.48 16.65
#